data_AF-A0A6B2DBW7-F1
#
_entry.id   AF-A0A6B2DBW7-F1
#
_cell.length_a   1.000
_cell.length_b   1.000
_cell.length_c   1.000
_cell.angle_alpha   90.00
_cell.angle_beta   90.00
_cell.angle_gamma   90.00
#
_symmetry.space_group_name_H-M   'P 1'
#
loop_
_entity.id
_entity.type
_entity.pdbx_description
1 polymer ?
#
loop_
_entity_poly.entity_id
_entity_poly.type
_entity_poly.pdbx_seq_one_letter_code
_entity_poly.pdbx_strand_id
1 'polypeptide(L)'
;MVEVHDGPPMDGFSVPLRLHNLLLALAGRIDDSALTEARELIARAHIDEAVELTTGTLIAGRIPVSSAEQRELALVLEMSRSDATLANDLLVDEAEPVNTHRFSGENSPEFGIAEALDRTLQVLPDVRSVHAVWRNTPAGSVPGALPQRVVLVELGPEGNPPAVAFRVDTALRRAGIHSVVEVSGPGVAHSEYHQAASAAASPAWVTGSTTSSASSFRPDPVVKPPAPVTPEPVAESGSRHSMRSSSTTAAPPEPVAPVVPIVSPPPAPEPPRKARSE
;
A
#
# COMPACT_ATOMS: atom_id res chain seq x y z
N MET A 1 -15.98 4.74 -36.06
CA MET A 1 -16.98 4.22 -35.11
C MET A 1 -16.15 3.66 -33.97
N VAL A 2 -15.97 4.45 -32.91
CA VAL A 2 -15.10 4.11 -31.78
C VAL A 2 -15.94 3.26 -30.83
N GLU A 3 -15.54 2.02 -30.60
CA GLU A 3 -16.09 1.20 -29.52
C GLU A 3 -15.69 1.86 -28.19
N VAL A 4 -16.65 2.56 -27.58
CA VAL A 4 -16.56 2.98 -26.19
C VAL A 4 -16.77 1.71 -25.38
N HIS A 5 -15.72 1.18 -24.77
CA HIS A 5 -15.82 0.11 -23.78
C HIS A 5 -16.42 0.72 -22.50
N ASP A 6 -17.75 0.86 -22.47
CA ASP A 6 -18.48 0.98 -21.20
C ASP A 6 -18.24 -0.33 -20.45
N GLY A 7 -17.51 -0.25 -19.33
CA GLY A 7 -17.41 -1.37 -18.40
C GLY A 7 -18.81 -1.87 -18.00
N PRO A 8 -18.96 -3.15 -17.63
CA PRO A 8 -20.28 -3.72 -17.35
C PRO A 8 -21.00 -2.86 -16.29
N PRO A 9 -22.30 -2.58 -16.48
CA PRO A 9 -23.07 -1.85 -15.47
C PRO A 9 -23.00 -2.63 -14.17
N MET A 10 -22.53 -1.98 -13.11
CA MET A 10 -22.44 -2.52 -11.75
C MET A 10 -23.83 -2.74 -11.10
N ASP A 11 -24.90 -2.71 -11.90
CA ASP A 11 -26.29 -2.80 -11.51
C ASP A 11 -26.59 -4.16 -10.88
N GLY A 12 -26.86 -4.14 -9.57
CA GLY A 12 -27.12 -5.33 -8.76
C GLY A 12 -26.08 -5.57 -7.66
N PHE A 13 -24.90 -4.92 -7.71
CA PHE A 13 -23.93 -5.01 -6.62
C PHE A 13 -24.34 -4.15 -5.42
N SER A 14 -24.06 -4.66 -4.22
CA SER A 14 -24.19 -3.89 -2.99
C SER A 14 -23.18 -2.73 -2.96
N VAL A 15 -23.50 -1.65 -2.24
CA VAL A 15 -22.63 -0.47 -2.12
C VAL A 15 -21.19 -0.82 -1.70
N PRO A 16 -20.95 -1.69 -0.70
CA PRO A 16 -19.59 -2.10 -0.34
C PRO A 16 -18.81 -2.75 -1.49
N LEU A 17 -19.49 -3.56 -2.30
CA LEU A 17 -18.86 -4.27 -3.42
C LEU A 17 -18.59 -3.33 -4.61
N ARG A 18 -19.49 -2.37 -4.87
CA ARG A 18 -19.26 -1.29 -5.84
C ARG A 18 -18.00 -0.49 -5.49
N LEU A 19 -17.90 -0.03 -4.25
CA LEU A 19 -16.75 0.73 -3.79
C LEU A 19 -15.46 -0.11 -3.80
N HIS A 20 -15.52 -1.38 -3.40
CA HIS A 20 -14.36 -2.28 -3.50
C HIS A 20 -13.85 -2.43 -4.94
N ASN A 21 -14.74 -2.60 -5.90
CA ASN A 21 -14.35 -2.73 -7.31
C ASN A 21 -13.79 -1.41 -7.87
N LEU A 22 -14.31 -0.26 -7.44
CA LEU A 22 -13.68 1.04 -7.73
C LEU A 22 -12.27 1.13 -7.16
N LEU A 23 -12.07 0.76 -5.89
CA LEU A 23 -10.73 0.74 -5.28
C LEU A 23 -9.78 -0.22 -5.99
N LEU A 24 -10.28 -1.35 -6.48
CA LEU A 24 -9.52 -2.26 -7.33
C LEU A 24 -9.11 -1.57 -8.63
N ALA A 25 -10.03 -0.90 -9.32
CA ALA A 25 -9.68 -0.15 -10.54
C ALA A 25 -8.65 0.99 -10.27
N LEU A 26 -8.69 1.60 -9.09
CA LEU A 26 -7.79 2.68 -8.66
C LEU A 26 -6.41 2.19 -8.17
N ALA A 27 -6.17 0.88 -8.07
CA ALA A 27 -4.90 0.34 -7.60
C ALA A 27 -3.73 0.83 -8.47
N GLY A 28 -2.63 1.24 -7.82
CA GLY A 28 -1.48 1.85 -8.48
C GLY A 28 -1.62 3.36 -8.75
N ARG A 29 -2.85 3.87 -8.94
CA ARG A 29 -3.12 5.30 -9.16
C ARG A 29 -3.18 6.09 -7.87
N ILE A 30 -3.75 5.53 -6.80
CA ILE A 30 -3.78 6.15 -5.47
C ILE A 30 -2.77 5.48 -4.52
N ASP A 31 -2.48 6.15 -3.40
CA ASP A 31 -1.50 5.68 -2.42
C ASP A 31 -1.94 4.36 -1.76
N ASP A 32 -0.98 3.43 -1.56
CA ASP A 32 -1.29 2.11 -0.99
C ASP A 32 -1.86 2.20 0.43
N SER A 33 -1.43 3.18 1.22
CA SER A 33 -1.98 3.44 2.56
C SER A 33 -3.45 3.83 2.51
N ALA A 34 -3.80 4.75 1.59
CA ALA A 34 -5.19 5.17 1.38
C ALA A 34 -6.06 4.01 0.86
N LEU A 35 -5.56 3.18 -0.05
CA LEU A 35 -6.25 1.96 -0.50
C LEU A 35 -6.51 1.00 0.66
N THR A 36 -5.48 0.76 1.46
CA THR A 36 -5.55 -0.16 2.59
C THR A 36 -6.55 0.33 3.63
N GLU A 37 -6.53 1.62 3.94
CA GLU A 37 -7.45 2.26 4.88
C GLU A 37 -8.90 2.25 4.38
N ALA A 38 -9.14 2.62 3.12
CA ALA A 38 -10.47 2.59 2.52
C ALA A 38 -11.06 1.16 2.52
N ARG A 39 -10.25 0.14 2.17
CA ARG A 39 -10.69 -1.27 2.24
C ARG A 39 -11.02 -1.73 3.65
N GLU A 40 -10.25 -1.27 4.62
CA GLU A 40 -10.47 -1.54 6.04
C GLU A 40 -11.78 -0.89 6.53
N LEU A 41 -12.07 0.34 6.13
CA LEU A 41 -13.34 1.03 6.41
C LEU A 41 -14.54 0.29 5.79
N ILE A 42 -14.43 -0.17 4.52
CA ILE A 42 -15.47 -0.96 3.86
C ILE A 42 -15.78 -2.24 4.65
N ALA A 43 -14.73 -2.97 5.04
CA ALA A 43 -14.90 -4.22 5.77
C ALA A 43 -15.50 -4.02 7.18
N ARG A 44 -15.36 -2.83 7.76
CA ARG A 44 -15.99 -2.44 9.03
C ARG A 44 -17.33 -1.74 8.88
N ALA A 45 -17.88 -1.71 7.67
CA ALA A 45 -19.15 -1.06 7.34
C ALA A 45 -19.18 0.47 7.54
N HIS A 46 -18.03 1.14 7.50
CA HIS A 46 -17.90 2.60 7.45
C HIS A 46 -17.81 3.07 5.98
N ILE A 47 -18.90 2.89 5.23
CA ILE A 47 -18.90 3.06 3.77
C ILE A 47 -18.84 4.54 3.36
N ASP A 48 -19.52 5.39 4.13
CA ASP A 48 -19.49 6.86 4.03
C ASP A 48 -18.07 7.39 4.20
N GLU A 49 -17.39 7.00 5.29
CA GLU A 49 -16.00 7.39 5.53
C GLU A 49 -15.06 6.85 4.43
N ALA A 50 -15.28 5.61 3.97
CA ALA A 50 -14.46 5.01 2.92
C ALA A 50 -14.57 5.76 1.58
N VAL A 51 -15.80 6.10 1.16
CA VAL A 51 -16.01 6.79 -0.12
C VAL A 51 -15.54 8.26 -0.05
N GLU A 52 -15.72 8.93 1.09
CA GLU A 52 -15.22 10.29 1.29
C GLU A 52 -13.69 10.33 1.31
N LEU A 53 -13.04 9.39 2.00
CA LEU A 53 -11.58 9.23 1.97
C LEU A 53 -11.07 9.01 0.55
N THR A 54 -11.71 8.11 -0.20
CA THR A 54 -11.32 7.79 -1.58
C THR A 54 -11.47 9.01 -2.48
N THR A 55 -12.62 9.68 -2.42
CA THR A 55 -12.91 10.87 -3.24
C THR A 55 -11.97 12.03 -2.88
N GLY A 56 -11.75 12.26 -1.58
CA GLY A 56 -10.81 13.27 -1.10
C GLY A 56 -9.37 13.00 -1.55
N THR A 57 -8.93 11.72 -1.53
CA THR A 57 -7.60 11.32 -2.02
C THR A 57 -7.43 11.65 -3.51
N LEU A 58 -8.44 11.38 -4.32
CA LEU A 58 -8.43 11.68 -5.76
C LEU A 58 -8.37 13.19 -6.03
N ILE A 59 -9.19 13.98 -5.32
CA ILE A 59 -9.21 15.45 -5.44
C ILE A 59 -7.87 16.05 -5.02
N ALA A 60 -7.40 15.69 -3.82
CA ALA A 60 -6.17 16.24 -3.25
C ALA A 60 -4.93 15.88 -4.08
N GLY A 61 -4.86 14.63 -4.56
CA GLY A 61 -3.78 14.15 -5.41
C GLY A 61 -3.89 14.60 -6.87
N ARG A 62 -4.99 15.27 -7.26
CA ARG A 62 -5.35 15.57 -8.66
C ARG A 62 -5.21 14.34 -9.56
N ILE A 63 -5.68 13.21 -9.07
CA ILE A 63 -5.55 11.92 -9.75
C ILE A 63 -6.68 11.82 -10.77
N PRO A 64 -6.37 11.67 -12.07
CA PRO A 64 -7.40 11.63 -13.10
C PRO A 64 -8.26 10.37 -12.97
N VAL A 65 -9.57 10.55 -13.20
CA VAL A 65 -10.56 9.49 -13.30
C VAL A 65 -11.31 9.60 -14.62
N SER A 66 -11.83 8.49 -15.12
CA SER A 66 -12.74 8.51 -16.27
C SER A 66 -14.11 9.05 -15.87
N SER A 67 -14.92 9.48 -16.84
CA SER A 67 -16.32 9.86 -16.62
C SER A 67 -17.16 8.69 -16.07
N ALA A 68 -16.79 7.44 -16.35
CA ALA A 68 -17.46 6.28 -15.78
C ALA A 68 -17.16 6.14 -14.28
N GLU A 69 -15.90 6.29 -13.89
CA GLU A 69 -15.46 6.26 -12.48
C GLU A 69 -16.05 7.42 -11.68
N GLN A 70 -16.09 8.63 -12.24
CA GLN A 70 -16.73 9.79 -11.60
C GLN A 70 -18.21 9.53 -11.31
N ARG A 71 -18.95 9.00 -12.30
CA ARG A 71 -20.38 8.68 -12.13
C ARG A 71 -20.61 7.61 -11.08
N GLU A 72 -19.79 6.57 -11.07
CA GLU A 72 -19.91 5.50 -10.07
C GLU A 72 -19.56 6.00 -8.66
N LEU A 73 -18.53 6.86 -8.51
CA LEU A 73 -18.22 7.51 -7.23
C LEU A 73 -19.37 8.39 -6.75
N ALA A 74 -19.98 9.20 -7.63
CA ALA A 74 -21.14 10.02 -7.30
C ALA A 74 -22.32 9.16 -6.82
N LEU A 75 -22.57 8.03 -7.48
CA LEU A 75 -23.61 7.08 -7.08
C LEU A 75 -23.32 6.45 -5.71
N VAL A 76 -22.08 6.01 -5.46
CA VAL A 76 -21.69 5.43 -4.16
C VAL A 76 -21.79 6.47 -3.04
N LEU A 77 -21.39 7.73 -3.28
CA LEU A 77 -21.58 8.84 -2.33
C LEU A 77 -23.07 9.03 -1.99
N GLU A 78 -23.94 9.07 -3.01
CA GLU A 78 -25.38 9.20 -2.79
C GLU A 78 -25.96 8.02 -2.01
N MET A 79 -25.64 6.78 -2.40
CA MET A 79 -26.14 5.57 -1.75
C MET A 79 -25.64 5.40 -0.31
N SER A 80 -24.47 5.94 0.02
CA SER A 80 -23.89 5.94 1.37
C SER A 80 -24.36 7.13 2.22
N ARG A 81 -25.16 8.05 1.67
CA ARG A 81 -25.62 9.31 2.30
C ARG A 81 -24.50 10.31 2.59
N SER A 82 -23.41 10.22 1.84
CA SER A 82 -22.34 11.22 1.81
C SER A 82 -22.66 12.34 0.81
N ASP A 83 -21.84 13.39 0.80
CA ASP A 83 -22.01 14.51 -0.13
C ASP A 83 -21.61 14.11 -1.56
N ALA A 84 -22.61 13.79 -2.39
CA ALA A 84 -22.42 13.45 -3.80
C ALA A 84 -21.85 14.62 -4.63
N THR A 85 -21.92 15.87 -4.15
CA THR A 85 -21.37 17.01 -4.88
C THR A 85 -19.85 17.01 -4.94
N LEU A 86 -19.18 16.28 -4.04
CA LEU A 86 -17.73 16.06 -4.06
C LEU A 86 -17.26 15.45 -5.39
N ALA A 87 -18.08 14.63 -6.03
CA ALA A 87 -17.73 14.02 -7.31
C ALA A 87 -17.53 15.07 -8.43
N ASN A 88 -18.12 16.26 -8.31
CA ASN A 88 -17.95 17.34 -9.30
C ASN A 88 -16.56 17.96 -9.27
N ASP A 89 -15.83 17.80 -8.18
CA ASP A 89 -14.48 18.35 -8.00
C ASP A 89 -13.38 17.39 -8.52
N LEU A 90 -13.76 16.19 -8.95
CA LEU A 90 -12.83 15.21 -9.52
C LEU A 90 -12.25 15.69 -10.85
N LEU A 91 -10.95 15.43 -11.04
CA LEU A 91 -10.28 15.66 -12.33
C LEU A 91 -10.70 14.55 -13.29
N VAL A 92 -11.54 14.89 -14.26
CA VAL A 92 -11.96 13.94 -15.30
C VAL A 92 -11.00 14.01 -16.48
N ASP A 93 -10.41 12.87 -16.83
CA ASP A 93 -9.58 12.69 -18.02
C ASP A 93 -9.88 11.31 -18.62
N GLU A 94 -10.24 11.30 -19.91
CA GLU A 94 -10.54 10.07 -20.66
C GLU A 94 -9.28 9.44 -21.26
N ALA A 95 -8.13 10.13 -21.19
CA ALA A 95 -6.86 9.53 -21.53
C ALA A 95 -6.58 8.43 -20.51
N GLU A 96 -6.49 7.19 -20.99
CA GLU A 96 -6.12 6.07 -20.15
C GLU A 96 -4.74 6.37 -19.53
N PRO A 97 -4.62 6.43 -18.20
CA PRO A 97 -3.36 6.75 -17.57
C PRO A 97 -2.36 5.68 -17.95
N VAL A 98 -1.27 6.08 -18.61
CA VAL A 98 -0.18 5.19 -19.03
C VAL A 98 0.54 4.67 -17.79
N ASN A 99 -0.06 3.68 -17.14
CA ASN A 99 0.40 3.10 -15.89
C ASN A 99 1.66 2.28 -16.15
N THR A 100 2.83 2.91 -15.98
CA THR A 100 4.13 2.27 -16.22
C THR A 100 4.61 1.52 -14.98
N HIS A 101 3.74 0.70 -14.37
CA HIS A 101 4.15 -0.10 -13.22
C HIS A 101 5.02 -1.27 -13.67
N ARG A 102 6.14 -1.48 -12.97
CA ARG A 102 7.02 -2.63 -13.21
C ARG A 102 6.84 -3.66 -12.11
N PHE A 103 6.58 -4.89 -12.51
CA PHE A 103 6.39 -6.02 -11.60
C PHE A 103 7.50 -7.06 -11.80
N SER A 104 7.85 -7.77 -10.73
CA SER A 104 8.80 -8.88 -10.79
C SER A 104 8.45 -9.99 -9.79
N GLY A 105 8.54 -11.24 -10.24
CA GLY A 105 8.46 -12.44 -9.40
C GLY A 105 9.81 -12.87 -8.78
N GLU A 106 10.87 -12.10 -9.03
CA GLU A 106 12.22 -12.39 -8.49
C GLU A 106 12.29 -12.18 -6.97
N ASN A 107 13.27 -12.80 -6.31
CA ASN A 107 13.47 -12.68 -4.86
C ASN A 107 12.27 -13.12 -4.01
N SER A 108 11.55 -14.15 -4.46
CA SER A 108 10.51 -14.88 -3.73
C SER A 108 9.48 -13.98 -3.02
N PRO A 109 8.68 -13.18 -3.76
CA PRO A 109 7.60 -12.37 -3.17
C PRO A 109 6.58 -13.19 -2.37
N GLU A 110 6.41 -14.46 -2.72
CA GLU A 110 5.49 -15.42 -2.06
C GLU A 110 5.96 -15.88 -0.68
N PHE A 111 7.23 -15.64 -0.33
CA PHE A 111 7.83 -16.18 0.88
C PHE A 111 7.09 -15.73 2.15
N GLY A 112 6.66 -16.72 2.95
CA GLY A 112 5.98 -16.55 4.24
C GLY A 112 4.46 -16.33 4.15
N ILE A 113 3.90 -16.16 2.94
CA ILE A 113 2.47 -15.84 2.77
C ILE A 113 1.59 -17.04 3.10
N ALA A 114 1.93 -18.24 2.62
CA ALA A 114 1.13 -19.43 2.88
C ALA A 114 1.04 -19.73 4.38
N GLU A 115 2.15 -19.63 5.09
CA GLU A 115 2.24 -19.86 6.54
C GLU A 115 1.46 -18.79 7.32
N ALA A 116 1.56 -17.52 6.90
CA ALA A 116 0.81 -16.42 7.52
C ALA A 116 -0.71 -16.56 7.31
N LEU A 117 -1.12 -17.13 6.18
CA LEU A 117 -2.53 -17.25 5.79
C LEU A 117 -3.17 -18.60 6.15
N ASP A 118 -2.43 -19.59 6.64
CA ASP A 118 -2.92 -20.96 6.89
C ASP A 118 -4.27 -20.99 7.64
N ARG A 119 -4.33 -20.37 8.83
CA ARG A 119 -5.57 -20.31 9.61
C ARG A 119 -6.67 -19.48 8.95
N THR A 120 -6.30 -18.46 8.18
CA THR A 120 -7.26 -17.56 7.52
C THR A 120 -7.91 -18.24 6.33
N LEU A 121 -7.15 -18.98 5.51
CA LEU A 121 -7.65 -19.69 4.33
C LEU A 121 -8.61 -20.83 4.69
N GLN A 122 -8.46 -21.46 5.85
CA GLN A 122 -9.37 -22.50 6.33
C GLN A 122 -10.81 -22.03 6.58
N VAL A 123 -11.02 -20.71 6.72
CA VAL A 123 -12.29 -20.09 7.13
C VAL A 123 -12.74 -18.99 6.18
N LEU A 124 -12.01 -18.76 5.07
CA LEU A 124 -12.45 -17.87 4.01
C LEU A 124 -13.20 -18.69 2.96
N PRO A 125 -14.47 -18.36 2.68
CA PRO A 125 -15.20 -19.04 1.62
C PRO A 125 -14.59 -18.68 0.26
N ASP A 126 -14.51 -19.69 -0.61
CA ASP A 126 -14.32 -19.54 -2.05
C ASP A 126 -13.04 -18.79 -2.49
N VAL A 127 -11.96 -18.87 -1.71
CA VAL A 127 -10.63 -18.41 -2.16
C VAL A 127 -10.06 -19.41 -3.14
N ARG A 128 -9.74 -18.98 -4.37
CA ARG A 128 -9.25 -19.84 -5.45
C ARG A 128 -7.74 -19.87 -5.52
N SER A 129 -7.11 -18.70 -5.43
CA SER A 129 -5.67 -18.59 -5.49
C SER A 129 -5.17 -17.37 -4.71
N VAL A 130 -3.93 -17.47 -4.22
CA VAL A 130 -3.16 -16.38 -3.63
C VAL A 130 -1.80 -16.37 -4.33
N HIS A 131 -1.50 -15.27 -4.98
CA HIS A 131 -0.21 -15.01 -5.62
C HIS A 131 0.45 -13.79 -5.00
N ALA A 132 1.75 -13.66 -5.23
CA ALA A 132 2.50 -12.50 -4.77
C ALA A 132 3.48 -12.03 -5.83
N VAL A 133 3.70 -10.72 -5.85
CA VAL A 133 4.59 -10.07 -6.79
C VAL A 133 5.22 -8.84 -6.14
N TRP A 134 6.42 -8.46 -6.58
CA TRP A 134 7.01 -7.17 -6.22
C TRP A 134 6.62 -6.11 -7.24
N ARG A 135 6.14 -4.95 -6.76
CA ARG A 135 5.98 -3.73 -7.55
C ARG A 135 7.20 -2.83 -7.32
N ASN A 136 7.94 -2.55 -8.39
CA ASN A 136 9.21 -1.80 -8.38
C ASN A 136 9.03 -0.32 -8.73
N THR A 137 7.80 0.18 -8.62
CA THR A 137 7.41 1.54 -9.00
C THR A 137 6.49 2.10 -7.93
N PRO A 138 6.59 3.42 -7.66
CA PRO A 138 5.70 4.09 -6.72
C PRO A 138 4.25 4.02 -7.20
N ALA A 139 3.30 3.98 -6.26
CA ALA A 139 1.89 4.21 -6.52
C ALA A 139 1.46 5.50 -5.83
N GLY A 140 0.49 6.18 -6.44
CA GLY A 140 -0.06 7.42 -5.93
C GLY A 140 0.94 8.58 -5.83
N SER A 141 0.56 9.57 -5.03
CA SER A 141 1.27 10.84 -4.87
C SER A 141 2.27 10.85 -3.70
N VAL A 142 2.06 9.96 -2.71
CA VAL A 142 2.87 9.77 -1.51
C VAL A 142 3.31 8.30 -1.44
N PRO A 143 4.35 7.91 -2.20
CA PRO A 143 4.70 6.51 -2.34
C PRO A 143 5.32 5.92 -1.08
N GLY A 144 4.96 4.67 -0.79
CA GLY A 144 5.59 3.84 0.23
C GLY A 144 6.99 3.35 -0.13
N ALA A 145 7.56 2.51 0.72
CA ALA A 145 8.86 1.89 0.48
C ALA A 145 8.83 0.97 -0.76
N LEU A 146 9.93 0.95 -1.52
CA LEU A 146 10.11 0.10 -2.69
C LEU A 146 11.22 -0.94 -2.46
N PRO A 147 11.09 -2.16 -3.01
CA PRO A 147 9.93 -2.67 -3.74
C PRO A 147 8.74 -2.95 -2.81
N GLN A 148 7.52 -2.72 -3.32
CA GLN A 148 6.29 -2.97 -2.57
C GLN A 148 5.77 -4.38 -2.86
N ARG A 149 5.50 -5.18 -1.83
CA ARG A 149 4.87 -6.49 -2.01
C ARG A 149 3.39 -6.31 -2.32
N VAL A 150 2.91 -6.94 -3.38
CA VAL A 150 1.49 -7.00 -3.76
C VAL A 150 1.04 -8.45 -3.68
N VAL A 151 -0.05 -8.70 -2.96
CA VAL A 151 -0.69 -10.01 -2.83
C VAL A 151 -1.99 -9.97 -3.61
N LEU A 152 -2.08 -10.84 -4.62
CA LEU A 152 -3.23 -10.97 -5.50
C LEU A 152 -4.06 -12.17 -5.02
N VAL A 153 -5.33 -11.93 -4.71
CA VAL A 153 -6.26 -12.98 -4.25
C VAL A 153 -7.41 -13.07 -5.24
N GLU A 154 -7.63 -14.27 -5.75
CA GLU A 154 -8.75 -14.57 -6.64
C GLU A 154 -9.84 -15.32 -5.87
N LEU A 155 -11.07 -14.85 -6.00
CA LEU A 155 -12.26 -15.45 -5.40
C LEU A 155 -13.17 -16.08 -6.45
N GLY A 156 -13.90 -17.11 -6.05
CA GLY A 156 -15.07 -17.60 -6.78
C GLY A 156 -16.35 -16.81 -6.45
N PRO A 157 -17.50 -17.23 -7.01
CA PRO A 157 -18.77 -16.50 -6.94
C PRO A 157 -19.39 -16.36 -5.55
N GLU A 158 -19.04 -17.23 -4.61
CA GLU A 158 -19.55 -17.19 -3.24
C GLU A 158 -18.65 -16.37 -2.30
N GLY A 159 -17.56 -15.82 -2.83
CA GLY A 159 -16.61 -15.00 -2.08
C GLY A 159 -17.16 -13.60 -1.76
N ASN A 160 -16.68 -13.02 -0.66
CA ASN A 160 -16.93 -11.63 -0.30
C ASN A 160 -15.62 -10.83 -0.39
N PRO A 161 -15.35 -10.11 -1.49
CA PRO A 161 -14.06 -9.45 -1.73
C PRO A 161 -13.66 -8.45 -0.63
N PRO A 162 -14.53 -7.53 -0.14
CA PRO A 162 -14.15 -6.64 0.96
C PRO A 162 -13.74 -7.38 2.23
N ALA A 163 -14.49 -8.41 2.63
CA ALA A 163 -14.20 -9.17 3.84
C ALA A 163 -12.91 -9.98 3.70
N VAL A 164 -12.66 -10.57 2.53
CA VAL A 164 -11.43 -11.31 2.24
C VAL A 164 -10.23 -10.36 2.26
N ALA A 165 -10.31 -9.21 1.59
CA ALA A 165 -9.23 -8.22 1.54
C ALA A 165 -8.76 -7.85 2.94
N PHE A 166 -9.71 -7.47 3.81
CA PHE A 166 -9.42 -7.11 5.19
C PHE A 166 -8.84 -8.26 6.01
N ARG A 167 -9.36 -9.49 5.86
CA ARG A 167 -8.89 -10.65 6.63
C ARG A 167 -7.51 -11.11 6.22
N VAL A 168 -7.21 -11.12 4.91
CA VAL A 168 -5.89 -11.47 4.36
C VAL A 168 -4.87 -10.44 4.80
N ASP A 169 -5.16 -9.15 4.59
CA ASP A 169 -4.26 -8.07 5.01
C ASP A 169 -4.00 -8.10 6.52
N THR A 170 -5.06 -8.25 7.35
CA THR A 170 -4.90 -8.36 8.81
C THR A 170 -4.00 -9.54 9.20
N ALA A 171 -4.13 -10.68 8.52
CA ALA A 171 -3.30 -11.85 8.79
C ALA A 171 -1.83 -11.64 8.42
N LEU A 172 -1.56 -11.01 7.27
CA LEU A 172 -0.21 -10.67 6.83
C LEU A 172 0.45 -9.64 7.76
N ARG A 173 -0.27 -8.58 8.14
CA ARG A 173 0.22 -7.59 9.12
C ARG A 173 0.57 -8.24 10.45
N ARG A 174 -0.26 -9.17 10.95
CA ARG A 174 0.00 -9.92 12.19
C ARG A 174 1.25 -10.81 12.11
N ALA A 175 1.60 -11.27 10.92
CA ALA A 175 2.81 -12.02 10.65
C ALA A 175 4.05 -11.13 10.38
N GLY A 176 3.91 -9.80 10.44
CA GLY A 176 4.98 -8.85 10.11
C GLY A 176 5.26 -8.74 8.61
N ILE A 177 4.35 -9.21 7.76
CA ILE A 177 4.46 -9.11 6.30
C ILE A 177 3.76 -7.83 5.84
N HIS A 178 4.55 -6.87 5.38
CA HIS A 178 4.05 -5.65 4.78
C HIS A 178 3.71 -5.90 3.30
N SER A 179 2.45 -5.72 2.93
CA SER A 179 1.97 -5.94 1.57
C SER A 179 0.72 -5.13 1.29
N VAL A 180 0.47 -4.86 0.01
CA VAL A 180 -0.83 -4.40 -0.49
C VAL A 180 -1.62 -5.62 -0.92
N VAL A 181 -2.88 -5.72 -0.51
CA VAL A 181 -3.75 -6.86 -0.85
C VAL A 181 -4.78 -6.43 -1.87
N GLU A 182 -4.75 -7.06 -3.04
CA GLU A 182 -5.69 -6.87 -4.14
C GLU A 182 -6.55 -8.13 -4.25
N VAL A 183 -7.88 -7.95 -4.17
CA VAL A 183 -8.82 -9.08 -4.20
C VAL A 183 -9.79 -8.90 -5.36
N SER A 184 -9.76 -9.82 -6.31
CA SER A 184 -10.70 -9.86 -7.42
C SER A 184 -11.74 -10.97 -7.23
N GLY A 185 -12.99 -10.64 -7.55
CA GLY A 185 -14.08 -11.60 -7.68
C GLY A 185 -14.26 -12.07 -9.12
N PRO A 186 -15.11 -13.09 -9.35
CA PRO A 186 -15.34 -13.58 -10.70
C PRO A 186 -16.03 -12.52 -11.56
N GLY A 187 -15.62 -12.44 -12.83
CA GLY A 187 -16.20 -11.51 -13.80
C GLY A 187 -15.83 -10.04 -13.60
N VAL A 188 -14.99 -9.71 -12.61
CA VAL A 188 -14.44 -8.35 -12.47
C VAL A 188 -13.37 -8.15 -13.52
N ALA A 189 -13.52 -7.12 -14.36
CA ALA A 189 -12.52 -6.78 -15.36
C ALA A 189 -11.20 -6.39 -14.69
N HIS A 190 -10.10 -7.01 -15.11
CA HIS A 190 -8.77 -6.65 -14.64
C HIS A 190 -8.23 -5.47 -15.45
N SER A 191 -7.91 -4.36 -14.78
CA SER A 191 -7.13 -3.26 -15.36
C SER A 191 -5.76 -3.75 -15.86
N GLU A 192 -5.09 -3.00 -16.73
CA GLU A 192 -3.71 -3.29 -17.16
C GLU A 192 -2.74 -3.50 -15.98
N TYR A 193 -2.90 -2.74 -14.89
CA TYR A 193 -2.14 -2.92 -13.64
C TYR A 193 -2.21 -4.36 -13.12
N HIS A 194 -3.43 -4.87 -12.94
CA HIS A 194 -3.69 -6.22 -12.44
C HIS A 194 -3.24 -7.30 -13.41
N GLN A 195 -3.39 -7.07 -14.72
CA GLN A 195 -2.91 -8.00 -15.74
C GLN A 195 -1.39 -8.12 -15.71
N ALA A 196 -0.67 -6.99 -15.66
CA ALA A 196 0.79 -6.95 -15.55
C ALA A 196 1.30 -7.55 -14.23
N ALA A 197 0.62 -7.27 -13.12
CA ALA A 197 0.92 -7.86 -11.82
C ALA A 197 0.78 -9.39 -11.84
N SER A 198 -0.35 -9.88 -12.36
CA SER A 198 -0.66 -11.31 -12.44
C SER A 198 0.32 -12.06 -13.36
N ALA A 199 0.73 -11.45 -14.48
CA ALA A 199 1.67 -12.05 -15.42
C ALA A 199 3.08 -12.28 -14.82
N ALA A 200 3.46 -11.51 -13.80
CA ALA A 200 4.76 -11.61 -13.12
C ALA A 200 4.67 -12.29 -11.74
N ALA A 201 3.48 -12.71 -11.30
CA ALA A 201 3.27 -13.17 -9.93
C ALA A 201 3.70 -14.63 -9.70
N SER A 202 4.22 -14.91 -8.52
CA SER A 202 4.55 -16.26 -8.05
C SER A 202 3.41 -16.80 -7.18
N PRO A 203 3.01 -18.07 -7.33
CA PRO A 203 1.94 -18.66 -6.52
C PRO A 203 2.41 -18.87 -5.08
N ALA A 204 1.64 -18.36 -4.11
CA ALA A 204 1.82 -18.64 -2.69
C ALA A 204 0.91 -19.79 -2.24
N TRP A 205 -0.31 -19.83 -2.76
CA TRP A 205 -1.30 -20.86 -2.46
C TRP A 205 -2.32 -20.98 -3.59
N VAL A 206 -2.80 -22.19 -3.88
CA VAL A 206 -3.86 -22.44 -4.85
C VAL A 206 -4.78 -23.52 -4.29
N THR A 207 -6.10 -23.35 -4.43
CA THR A 207 -7.08 -24.36 -4.02
C THR A 207 -6.74 -25.72 -4.63
N GLY A 208 -6.76 -26.77 -3.81
CA GLY A 208 -6.45 -28.13 -4.24
C GLY A 208 -4.97 -28.40 -4.47
N SER A 209 -4.09 -27.40 -4.36
CA SER A 209 -2.66 -27.62 -4.29
C SER A 209 -2.27 -27.92 -2.84
N THR A 210 -1.82 -29.15 -2.58
CA THR A 210 -1.10 -29.47 -1.34
C THR A 210 0.31 -28.90 -1.42
N THR A 211 0.45 -27.57 -1.55
CA THR A 211 1.75 -26.92 -1.38
C THR A 211 2.07 -26.89 0.11
N SER A 212 2.51 -28.04 0.62
CA SER A 212 3.43 -28.07 1.75
C SER A 212 4.70 -27.36 1.30
N SER A 213 4.71 -26.04 1.40
CA SER A 213 5.93 -25.24 1.34
C SER A 213 6.71 -25.41 2.64
N ALA A 214 7.01 -26.65 3.02
CA ALA A 214 8.23 -26.94 3.76
C ALA A 214 9.40 -26.82 2.76
N SER A 215 9.61 -25.60 2.25
CA SER A 215 10.85 -25.26 1.60
C SER A 215 11.93 -25.28 2.68
N SER A 216 12.66 -26.39 2.66
CA SER A 216 13.88 -26.64 3.41
C SER A 216 14.77 -25.41 3.41
N PHE A 217 14.79 -24.71 4.55
CA PHE A 217 15.95 -23.95 4.98
C PHE A 217 17.09 -24.96 5.11
N ARG A 218 17.89 -25.11 4.05
CA ARG A 218 19.20 -25.76 4.14
C ARG A 218 20.11 -24.68 4.73
N PRO A 219 20.57 -24.80 5.98
CA PRO A 219 21.63 -23.92 6.44
C PRO A 219 22.82 -24.19 5.53
N ASP A 220 23.41 -23.13 4.97
CA ASP A 220 24.73 -23.24 4.36
C ASP A 220 25.63 -23.99 5.35
N PRO A 221 26.38 -25.02 4.91
CA PRO A 221 27.38 -25.61 5.79
C PRO A 221 28.38 -24.50 6.12
N VAL A 222 28.36 -24.09 7.39
CA VAL A 222 29.38 -23.22 7.98
C VAL A 222 30.73 -23.80 7.58
N VAL A 223 31.39 -23.15 6.63
CA VAL A 223 32.79 -23.42 6.33
C VAL A 223 33.53 -23.12 7.61
N LYS A 224 33.98 -24.18 8.30
CA LYS A 224 34.84 -24.09 9.46
C LYS A 224 36.01 -23.14 9.11
N PRO A 225 36.25 -22.09 9.91
CA PRO A 225 37.49 -21.33 9.80
C PRO A 225 38.67 -22.31 9.94
N PRO A 226 39.70 -22.24 9.08
CA PRO A 226 40.91 -23.01 9.29
C PRO A 226 41.53 -22.64 10.65
N ALA A 227 42.03 -23.66 11.34
CA ALA A 227 42.64 -23.54 12.65
C ALA A 227 43.76 -22.47 12.66
N PRO A 228 43.93 -21.72 13.77
CA PRO A 228 45.05 -20.81 13.89
C PRO A 228 46.35 -21.62 13.92
N VAL A 229 47.19 -21.39 12.91
CA VAL A 229 48.59 -21.82 12.94
C VAL A 229 49.33 -20.98 13.98
N THR A 230 49.77 -21.65 15.03
CA THR A 230 50.67 -21.11 16.06
C THR A 230 52.05 -20.84 15.45
N PRO A 231 52.59 -19.61 15.49
CA PRO A 231 54.02 -19.39 15.31
C PRO A 231 54.73 -19.42 16.67
N GLU A 232 55.77 -20.24 16.78
CA GLU A 232 56.78 -20.21 17.84
C GLU A 232 57.57 -18.88 17.87
N PRO A 233 58.22 -18.54 18.99
CA PRO A 233 58.56 -17.17 19.36
C PRO A 233 59.84 -16.68 18.69
N VAL A 234 59.84 -15.42 18.25
CA VAL A 234 61.06 -14.68 17.90
C VAL A 234 61.29 -13.59 18.94
N ALA A 235 62.50 -13.59 19.49
CA ALA A 235 62.97 -12.70 20.53
C ALA A 235 63.14 -11.24 20.05
N GLU A 236 62.68 -10.33 20.90
CA GLU A 236 63.30 -9.08 21.36
C GLU A 236 64.12 -8.21 20.38
N SER A 237 63.58 -7.02 20.06
CA SER A 237 64.36 -5.78 20.17
C SER A 237 63.44 -4.57 20.33
N GLY A 238 63.72 -3.80 21.37
CA GLY A 238 62.81 -2.80 21.91
C GLY A 238 62.75 -1.47 21.16
N SER A 239 61.72 -0.70 21.49
CA SER A 239 61.88 0.72 21.76
C SER A 239 60.77 1.24 22.66
N ARG A 240 61.22 2.03 23.62
CA ARG A 240 60.48 2.69 24.68
C ARG A 240 59.68 3.86 24.10
N HIS A 241 58.49 4.11 24.65
CA HIS A 241 57.91 5.42 25.02
C HIS A 241 56.46 5.16 25.49
N SER A 242 56.26 4.95 26.79
CA SER A 242 55.90 5.96 27.80
C SER A 242 54.52 6.60 27.60
N MET A 243 53.57 6.11 28.40
CA MET A 243 52.49 6.80 29.10
C MET A 243 51.86 8.05 28.47
N ARG A 244 50.55 7.98 28.17
CA ARG A 244 49.60 8.92 28.77
C ARG A 244 48.16 8.40 28.75
N SER A 245 47.67 8.09 29.95
CA SER A 245 46.25 8.04 30.26
C SER A 245 45.68 9.45 30.26
N SER A 246 44.52 9.65 29.63
CA SER A 246 43.63 10.75 29.96
C SER A 246 42.18 10.32 29.69
N SER A 247 41.56 9.84 30.76
CA SER A 247 40.12 9.87 30.98
C SER A 247 39.60 11.30 30.81
N THR A 248 38.64 11.51 29.92
CA THR A 248 37.77 12.70 29.97
C THR A 248 36.32 12.25 29.90
N THR A 249 35.69 12.34 31.05
CA THR A 249 34.27 12.27 31.32
C THR A 249 33.53 13.25 30.42
N ALA A 250 32.65 12.77 29.54
CA ALA A 250 31.72 13.60 28.79
C ALA A 250 30.39 13.66 29.57
N ALA A 251 30.01 14.87 29.96
CA ALA A 251 28.74 15.19 30.61
C ALA A 251 27.54 14.97 29.67
N PRO A 252 26.35 14.66 30.20
CA PRO A 252 25.12 14.53 29.40
C PRO A 252 24.63 15.90 28.89
N PRO A 253 24.04 15.99 27.68
CA PRO A 253 23.52 17.25 27.15
C PRO A 253 22.24 17.69 27.87
N GLU A 254 22.15 18.98 28.16
CA GLU A 254 20.98 19.66 28.74
C GLU A 254 19.79 19.67 27.75
N PRO A 255 18.54 19.62 28.26
CA PRO A 255 17.34 19.62 27.45
C PRO A 255 17.08 20.99 26.82
N VAL A 256 16.97 21.03 25.49
CA VAL A 256 16.60 22.21 24.70
C VAL A 256 15.12 22.54 24.94
N ALA A 257 14.85 23.74 25.44
CA ALA A 257 13.50 24.26 25.63
C ALA A 257 12.78 24.48 24.27
N PRO A 258 11.46 24.26 24.18
CA PRO A 258 10.71 24.46 22.95
C PRO A 258 10.60 25.95 22.60
N VAL A 259 10.98 26.28 21.36
CA VAL A 259 10.79 27.61 20.76
C VAL A 259 9.30 27.76 20.42
N VAL A 260 8.61 28.65 21.13
CA VAL A 260 7.24 29.05 20.83
C VAL A 260 7.28 30.05 19.65
N PRO A 261 6.59 29.78 18.52
CA PRO A 261 6.52 30.74 17.42
C PRO A 261 5.73 31.99 17.83
N ILE A 262 6.36 33.16 17.73
CA ILE A 262 5.72 34.46 17.91
C ILE A 262 4.80 34.70 16.71
N VAL A 263 3.49 34.61 16.93
CA VAL A 263 2.48 35.05 15.96
C VAL A 263 2.41 36.58 16.03
N SER A 264 2.86 37.24 14.97
CA SER A 264 2.67 38.69 14.79
C SER A 264 1.17 39.00 14.67
N PRO A 265 0.64 40.01 15.38
CA PRO A 265 -0.76 40.42 15.22
C PRO A 265 -1.00 41.03 13.84
N PRO A 266 -2.22 40.88 13.27
CA PRO A 266 -2.57 41.44 11.98
C PRO A 266 -2.57 42.98 12.00
N PRO A 267 -2.24 43.63 10.87
CA PRO A 267 -2.17 45.08 10.76
C PRO A 267 -3.55 45.73 10.95
N ALA A 268 -3.57 46.87 11.65
CA ALA A 268 -4.77 47.65 11.92
C ALA A 268 -5.39 48.23 10.62
N PRO A 269 -6.72 48.36 10.55
CA PRO A 269 -7.42 48.88 9.37
C PRO A 269 -7.13 50.37 9.13
N GLU A 270 -6.93 50.70 7.85
CA GLU A 270 -6.66 52.04 7.33
C GLU A 270 -7.87 52.98 7.52
N PRO A 271 -7.68 54.25 7.94
CA PRO A 271 -8.79 55.19 8.11
C PRO A 271 -9.38 55.64 6.76
N PRO A 272 -10.69 55.94 6.70
CA PRO A 272 -11.37 56.31 5.46
C PRO A 272 -10.85 57.63 4.88
N ARG A 273 -10.52 57.62 3.58
CA ARG A 273 -10.17 58.82 2.81
C ARG A 273 -11.33 59.80 2.82
N LYS A 274 -11.08 61.03 3.29
CA LYS A 274 -12.02 62.16 3.16
C LYS A 274 -12.24 62.46 1.68
N ALA A 275 -13.50 62.48 1.27
CA ALA A 275 -13.92 63.05 0.00
C ALA A 275 -13.52 64.54 -0.05
N ARG A 276 -12.81 64.95 -1.11
CA ARG A 276 -12.65 66.36 -1.45
C ARG A 276 -13.90 66.79 -2.21
N SER A 277 -14.62 67.73 -1.63
CA SER A 277 -15.55 68.61 -2.34
C SER A 277 -14.75 69.73 -3.02
N GLU A 278 -15.29 70.18 -4.15
CA GLU A 278 -14.89 71.31 -5.03
C GLU A 278 -13.79 71.05 -6.06
#